data_AF-A0A842QNF6-F1
#
_entry.id   AF-A0A842QNF6-F1
#
_cell.length_a   1.000
_cell.length_b   1.000
_cell.length_c   1.000
_cell.angle_alpha   90.00
_cell.angle_beta   90.00
_cell.angle_gamma   90.00
#
_symmetry.space_group_name_H-M   'P 1'
#
loop_
_entity.id
_entity.type
_entity.pdbx_description
1 polymer ?
#
loop_
_entity_poly.entity_id
_entity_poly.type
_entity_poly.pdbx_seq_one_letter_code
_entity_poly.pdbx_strand_id
1 'polypeptide(L)'
;MADILIKNGVLIPMDPQRRIIEDGAVAIEGEKILDTGKSSELEKSYDYDIVIDATKKAIIPGLMDGHGHAGHSLLRTLGMHNNTWYKACEKLYAEGSTAEFWEAEAALLYLERLKFGTTCGISFLGGGDSIMRVDDPKYARRHCDAAEETGIRTFVAVGPRRPPYPSKYCDWTGEARRDLMVGFDEQLDVCEKIIQENHERGDGRIQVALMHPVPHPEQESITGQKLVDLKDHAARVNELREKYNLLFTMDGHTRGTVKFSHDELGFTGPYSVFSHSTELSAEEIDICRKTGTSIAHNPSAVASIMGRCPVPELIDAGVTVVLGSDAGAPDRSYDMFRHMFQCMRYHRRYYRDADVLPPGKVLEMATVDGARAFGLDGIIGSIEPGKQADIVLVDMDKPHFYPLNMFVDKLTYFANGCDVDTVIVDGEILMQKRIVRSVDERKVLDDAQEQLEYALGRVELEGLFETSENYWGKSHY
;
A
#
# COMPACT_ATOMS: atom_id res chain seq x y z
N MET A 1 2.63 25.98 -22.96
CA MET A 1 3.61 26.46 -21.97
C MET A 1 3.79 25.31 -21.00
N ALA A 2 4.92 25.14 -20.34
CA ALA A 2 5.03 24.12 -19.29
C ALA A 2 5.19 24.85 -17.95
N ASP A 3 4.56 24.35 -16.89
CA ASP A 3 4.70 24.92 -15.56
C ASP A 3 6.01 24.47 -14.92
N ILE A 4 6.36 23.18 -15.11
CA ILE A 4 7.58 22.57 -14.56
C ILE A 4 8.37 21.85 -15.67
N LEU A 5 9.68 22.08 -15.70
CA LEU A 5 10.65 21.26 -16.42
C LEU A 5 11.60 20.56 -15.46
N ILE A 6 11.58 19.23 -15.49
CA ILE A 6 12.59 18.39 -14.86
C ILE A 6 13.61 18.02 -15.93
N LYS A 7 14.92 18.23 -15.70
CA LYS A 7 15.95 18.00 -16.73
C LYS A 7 17.27 17.46 -16.18
N ASN A 8 18.15 17.00 -17.09
CA ASN A 8 19.49 16.47 -16.82
C ASN A 8 19.53 15.15 -16.02
N GLY A 9 18.38 14.49 -15.84
CA GLY A 9 18.28 13.25 -15.07
C GLY A 9 18.47 12.00 -15.93
N VAL A 10 18.43 10.84 -15.29
CA VAL A 10 18.22 9.56 -15.99
C VAL A 10 16.73 9.27 -15.95
N LEU A 11 16.04 9.46 -17.06
CA LEU A 11 14.61 9.21 -17.15
C LEU A 11 14.34 7.73 -17.43
N ILE A 12 13.59 7.08 -16.53
CA ILE A 12 13.10 5.72 -16.65
C ILE A 12 11.57 5.80 -16.63
N PRO A 13 10.93 6.07 -17.79
CA PRO A 13 9.53 6.43 -17.85
C PRO A 13 8.57 5.24 -17.65
N MET A 14 9.03 3.99 -17.76
CA MET A 14 8.15 2.82 -17.80
C MET A 14 7.13 2.80 -18.93
N ASP A 15 7.42 3.53 -20.01
CA ASP A 15 6.65 3.47 -21.25
C ASP A 15 6.69 2.07 -21.89
N PRO A 16 5.83 1.76 -22.87
CA PRO A 16 5.77 0.44 -23.50
C PRO A 16 7.09 -0.05 -24.12
N GLN A 17 8.03 0.85 -24.42
CA GLN A 17 9.34 0.50 -24.97
C GLN A 17 10.41 0.30 -23.88
N ARG A 18 10.08 0.57 -22.61
CA ARG A 18 10.99 0.50 -21.45
C ARG A 18 12.29 1.28 -21.70
N ARG A 19 12.15 2.46 -22.30
CA ARG A 19 13.31 3.31 -22.61
C ARG A 19 14.06 3.68 -21.33
N ILE A 20 15.37 3.91 -21.46
CA ILE A 20 16.19 4.57 -20.44
C ILE A 20 16.87 5.73 -21.14
N ILE A 21 16.55 6.96 -20.73
CA ILE A 21 17.02 8.17 -21.39
C ILE A 21 17.99 8.87 -20.44
N GLU A 22 19.28 8.65 -20.66
CA GLU A 22 20.32 9.49 -20.06
C GLU A 22 20.18 10.93 -20.54
N ASP A 23 20.40 11.92 -19.69
CA ASP A 23 20.06 13.33 -19.99
C ASP A 23 18.57 13.48 -20.39
N GLY A 24 17.72 12.79 -19.66
CA GLY A 24 16.27 12.79 -19.82
C GLY A 24 15.63 13.98 -19.11
N ALA A 25 14.48 14.37 -19.65
CA ALA A 25 13.65 15.46 -19.15
C ALA A 25 12.16 15.15 -19.26
N VAL A 26 11.37 15.84 -18.43
CA VAL A 26 9.91 15.78 -18.37
C VAL A 26 9.37 17.20 -18.28
N ALA A 27 8.44 17.55 -19.17
CA ALA A 27 7.68 18.79 -19.11
C ALA A 27 6.28 18.50 -18.56
N ILE A 28 5.80 19.35 -17.65
CA ILE A 28 4.51 19.20 -16.96
C ILE A 28 3.69 20.47 -17.18
N GLU A 29 2.41 20.32 -17.50
CA GLU A 29 1.41 21.40 -17.61
C GLU A 29 0.17 21.00 -16.77
N GLY A 30 -0.11 21.79 -15.75
CA GLY A 30 -1.04 21.48 -14.67
C GLY A 30 -0.71 20.14 -14.03
N GLU A 31 -1.71 19.27 -13.96
CA GLU A 31 -1.61 17.92 -13.39
C GLU A 31 -0.93 16.90 -14.33
N LYS A 32 -0.67 17.27 -15.59
CA LYS A 32 -0.35 16.29 -16.64
C LYS A 32 1.08 16.42 -17.16
N ILE A 33 1.63 15.28 -17.54
CA ILE A 33 2.85 15.19 -18.32
C ILE A 33 2.55 15.68 -19.73
N LEU A 34 3.18 16.78 -20.11
CA LEU A 34 3.05 17.37 -21.44
C LEU A 34 3.94 16.65 -22.45
N ASP A 35 5.20 16.39 -22.07
CA ASP A 35 6.19 15.79 -22.97
C ASP A 35 7.35 15.12 -22.20
N THR A 36 8.06 14.21 -22.88
CA THR A 36 9.23 13.51 -22.35
C THR A 36 10.28 13.33 -23.43
N GLY A 37 11.56 13.47 -23.09
CA GLY A 37 12.62 13.34 -24.09
C GLY A 37 14.00 13.67 -23.53
N LYS A 38 14.91 14.12 -24.40
CA LYS A 38 16.20 14.66 -23.96
C LYS A 38 16.04 16.07 -23.40
N SER A 39 16.86 16.45 -22.42
CA SER A 39 16.86 17.82 -21.85
C SER A 39 16.98 18.88 -22.93
N SER A 40 17.96 18.74 -23.83
CA SER A 40 18.22 19.71 -24.89
C SER A 40 17.11 19.85 -25.94
N GLU A 41 16.21 18.86 -26.04
CA GLU A 41 15.05 18.89 -26.93
C GLU A 41 13.92 19.65 -26.25
N LEU A 42 13.55 19.23 -25.04
CA LEU A 42 12.47 19.85 -24.29
C LEU A 42 12.77 21.32 -24.06
N GLU A 43 13.99 21.67 -23.59
CA GLU A 43 14.46 23.05 -23.34
C GLU A 43 14.16 24.05 -24.46
N LYS A 44 14.17 23.60 -25.72
CA LYS A 44 13.91 24.45 -26.89
C LYS A 44 12.44 24.49 -27.31
N SER A 45 11.67 23.49 -26.92
CA SER A 45 10.29 23.29 -27.36
C SER A 45 9.26 24.01 -26.48
N TYR A 46 9.62 24.32 -25.23
CA TYR A 46 8.69 24.91 -24.27
C TYR A 46 9.32 26.09 -23.51
N ASP A 47 8.47 26.98 -23.01
CA ASP A 47 8.80 27.95 -21.95
C ASP A 47 8.38 27.35 -20.60
N TYR A 48 9.06 27.74 -19.50
CA TYR A 48 8.87 27.17 -18.17
C TYR A 48 8.84 28.21 -17.06
N ASP A 49 8.02 27.98 -16.05
CA ASP A 49 8.02 28.77 -14.81
C ASP A 49 9.00 28.20 -13.77
N ILE A 50 9.03 26.87 -13.62
CA ILE A 50 9.86 26.16 -12.65
C ILE A 50 10.80 25.21 -13.36
N VAL A 51 12.08 25.24 -13.00
CA VAL A 51 13.09 24.30 -13.48
C VAL A 51 13.65 23.50 -12.32
N ILE A 52 13.57 22.17 -12.42
CA ILE A 52 14.14 21.21 -11.49
C ILE A 52 15.33 20.53 -12.17
N ASP A 53 16.53 20.79 -11.67
CA ASP A 53 17.73 20.09 -12.11
C ASP A 53 17.84 18.71 -11.43
N ALA A 54 17.71 17.68 -12.25
CA ALA A 54 17.82 16.27 -11.89
C ALA A 54 19.21 15.68 -12.21
N THR A 55 20.23 16.52 -12.40
CA THR A 55 21.62 16.07 -12.55
C THR A 55 21.98 15.05 -11.46
N LYS A 56 22.47 13.87 -11.89
CA LYS A 56 22.77 12.70 -11.03
C LYS A 56 21.57 12.15 -10.25
N LYS A 57 20.36 12.36 -10.74
CA LYS A 57 19.15 11.76 -10.19
C LYS A 57 18.47 10.87 -11.23
N ALA A 58 17.82 9.81 -10.77
CA ALA A 58 16.87 9.09 -11.60
C ALA A 58 15.51 9.80 -11.54
N ILE A 59 14.81 9.88 -12.68
CA ILE A 59 13.43 10.35 -12.78
C ILE A 59 12.57 9.12 -13.08
N ILE A 60 11.73 8.72 -12.14
CA ILE A 60 10.90 7.52 -12.21
C ILE A 60 9.43 7.85 -11.93
N PRO A 61 8.47 7.03 -12.39
CA PRO A 61 7.09 7.15 -11.94
C PRO A 61 7.01 7.02 -10.41
N GLY A 62 6.01 7.65 -9.82
CA GLY A 62 5.66 7.42 -8.42
C GLY A 62 5.51 5.94 -8.11
N LEU A 63 6.01 5.53 -6.94
CA LEU A 63 5.96 4.13 -6.52
C LEU A 63 4.54 3.80 -6.06
N MET A 64 4.13 2.57 -6.38
CA MET A 64 2.86 1.97 -6.00
C MET A 64 3.06 1.01 -4.82
N ASP A 65 2.28 1.16 -3.76
CA ASP A 65 2.19 0.18 -2.67
C ASP A 65 0.87 -0.62 -2.77
N GLY A 66 0.97 -1.84 -3.28
CA GLY A 66 -0.17 -2.70 -3.59
C GLY A 66 -0.93 -3.24 -2.38
N HIS A 67 -0.38 -3.12 -1.17
CA HIS A 67 -1.03 -3.62 0.04
C HIS A 67 -0.40 -3.01 1.31
N GLY A 68 -1.22 -2.45 2.19
CA GLY A 68 -0.82 -1.95 3.50
C GLY A 68 -2.04 -1.81 4.43
N HIS A 69 -1.82 -1.32 5.65
CA HIS A 69 -2.82 -1.27 6.71
C HIS A 69 -2.70 0.05 7.46
N ALA A 70 -3.83 0.71 7.67
CA ALA A 70 -3.94 1.83 8.60
C ALA A 70 -3.98 1.29 10.04
N GLY A 71 -3.41 2.05 10.96
CA GLY A 71 -3.23 1.68 12.36
C GLY A 71 -1.81 1.21 12.68
N HIS A 72 -1.13 0.53 11.74
CA HIS A 72 0.15 -0.13 12.01
C HIS A 72 1.29 0.87 12.28
N SER A 73 1.22 2.10 11.76
CA SER A 73 2.33 3.06 11.85
C SER A 73 2.66 3.49 13.28
N LEU A 74 1.65 3.51 14.17
CA LEU A 74 1.83 3.81 15.61
C LEU A 74 2.18 2.59 16.46
N LEU A 75 2.08 1.38 15.91
CA LEU A 75 2.24 0.16 16.69
C LEU A 75 3.52 -0.63 16.38
N ARG A 76 4.26 -0.31 15.31
CA ARG A 76 5.51 -0.97 14.84
C ARG A 76 6.09 -2.02 15.79
N THR A 77 6.83 -1.63 16.82
CA THR A 77 7.59 -2.57 17.64
C THR A 77 6.86 -3.12 18.86
N LEU A 78 5.61 -2.72 19.09
CA LEU A 78 4.86 -3.05 20.30
C LEU A 78 4.60 -4.56 20.41
N GLY A 79 4.93 -5.20 21.53
CA GLY A 79 4.56 -6.61 21.75
C GLY A 79 5.21 -7.63 20.80
N MET A 80 6.33 -7.26 20.15
CA MET A 80 7.07 -8.13 19.23
C MET A 80 7.85 -9.24 19.94
N HIS A 81 8.29 -9.03 21.18
CA HIS A 81 9.20 -9.95 21.87
C HIS A 81 8.50 -11.06 22.65
N ASN A 82 7.17 -11.05 22.68
CA ASN A 82 6.34 -11.90 23.53
C ASN A 82 5.11 -12.46 22.80
N ASN A 83 5.09 -12.40 21.45
CA ASN A 83 3.98 -12.85 20.62
C ASN A 83 2.61 -12.24 21.01
N THR A 84 2.60 -11.03 21.57
CA THR A 84 1.36 -10.32 21.95
C THR A 84 0.94 -9.27 20.94
N TRP A 85 1.76 -9.02 19.91
CA TRP A 85 1.49 -8.06 18.83
C TRP A 85 0.03 -8.05 18.36
N TYR A 86 -0.47 -9.20 17.92
CA TYR A 86 -1.81 -9.30 17.35
C TYR A 86 -2.92 -8.94 18.37
N LYS A 87 -2.76 -9.40 19.62
CA LYS A 87 -3.69 -9.07 20.71
C LYS A 87 -3.63 -7.58 21.05
N ALA A 88 -2.45 -6.97 20.96
CA ALA A 88 -2.28 -5.54 21.17
C ALA A 88 -2.99 -4.74 20.08
N CYS A 89 -2.85 -5.14 18.81
CA CYS A 89 -3.57 -4.53 17.69
C CYS A 89 -5.08 -4.61 17.89
N GLU A 90 -5.61 -5.80 18.17
CA GLU A 90 -7.05 -5.99 18.37
C GLU A 90 -7.58 -5.08 19.49
N LYS A 91 -6.93 -5.10 20.65
CA LYS A 91 -7.34 -4.32 21.81
C LYS A 91 -7.21 -2.81 21.54
N LEU A 92 -6.13 -2.37 20.92
CA LEU A 92 -5.89 -0.94 20.71
C LEU A 92 -6.78 -0.37 19.60
N TYR A 93 -6.93 -1.07 18.47
CA TYR A 93 -7.77 -0.60 17.38
C TYR A 93 -9.25 -0.64 17.74
N ALA A 94 -9.74 -1.72 18.36
CA ALA A 94 -11.15 -1.81 18.70
C ALA A 94 -11.49 -1.07 20.00
N GLU A 95 -10.57 -0.98 20.98
CA GLU A 95 -10.90 -0.47 22.31
C GLU A 95 -10.10 0.74 22.80
N GLY A 96 -8.90 1.02 22.26
CA GLY A 96 -8.01 2.08 22.77
C GLY A 96 -7.93 3.36 21.93
N SER A 97 -8.29 3.29 20.65
CA SER A 97 -8.07 4.36 19.66
C SER A 97 -9.26 5.31 19.49
N THR A 98 -8.96 6.61 19.48
CA THR A 98 -9.90 7.71 19.18
C THR A 98 -9.81 8.16 17.73
N ALA A 99 -10.66 9.10 17.30
CA ALA A 99 -10.55 9.67 15.95
C ALA A 99 -9.18 10.35 15.75
N GLU A 100 -8.65 11.01 16.78
CA GLU A 100 -7.35 11.67 16.78
C GLU A 100 -6.19 10.66 16.64
N PHE A 101 -6.34 9.44 17.18
CA PHE A 101 -5.37 8.36 16.92
C PHE A 101 -5.30 8.02 15.43
N TRP A 102 -6.46 7.88 14.77
CA TRP A 102 -6.51 7.55 13.34
C TRP A 102 -6.05 8.70 12.45
N GLU A 103 -6.22 9.95 12.90
CA GLU A 103 -5.65 11.14 12.25
C GLU A 103 -4.12 11.14 12.33
N ALA A 104 -3.56 11.00 13.54
CA ALA A 104 -2.12 10.99 13.76
C ALA A 104 -1.43 9.78 13.09
N GLU A 105 -2.08 8.61 13.11
CA GLU A 105 -1.56 7.42 12.44
C GLU A 105 -1.53 7.59 10.93
N ALA A 106 -2.61 8.11 10.34
CA ALA A 106 -2.70 8.33 8.91
C ALA A 106 -1.67 9.37 8.46
N ALA A 107 -1.52 10.47 9.20
CA ALA A 107 -0.51 11.49 8.91
C ALA A 107 0.91 10.91 8.92
N LEU A 108 1.23 10.05 9.90
CA LEU A 108 2.52 9.38 9.96
C LEU A 108 2.73 8.40 8.79
N LEU A 109 1.71 7.62 8.45
CA LEU A 109 1.71 6.67 7.33
C LEU A 109 1.98 7.39 6.01
N TYR A 110 1.22 8.43 5.71
CA TYR A 110 1.33 9.16 4.44
C TYR A 110 2.62 9.96 4.37
N LEU A 111 3.09 10.53 5.49
CA LEU A 111 4.40 11.17 5.54
C LEU A 111 5.54 10.19 5.20
N GLU A 112 5.53 8.97 5.74
CA GLU A 112 6.55 7.96 5.41
C GLU A 112 6.48 7.57 3.93
N ARG A 113 5.27 7.29 3.40
CA ARG A 113 5.08 6.99 1.98
C ARG A 113 5.62 8.11 1.09
N LEU A 114 5.29 9.38 1.38
CA LEU A 114 5.77 10.54 0.64
C LEU A 114 7.30 10.61 0.66
N LYS A 115 7.90 10.48 1.85
CA LYS A 115 9.36 10.58 2.01
C LYS A 115 10.12 9.44 1.34
N PHE A 116 9.45 8.33 1.05
CA PHE A 116 10.00 7.15 0.37
C PHE A 116 9.57 7.03 -1.09
N GLY A 117 8.89 8.04 -1.65
CA GLY A 117 8.53 8.10 -3.07
C GLY A 117 7.31 7.27 -3.46
N THR A 118 6.53 6.80 -2.50
CA THR A 118 5.24 6.14 -2.76
C THR A 118 4.18 7.21 -2.97
N THR A 119 3.64 7.32 -4.18
CA THR A 119 2.62 8.32 -4.54
C THR A 119 1.21 7.74 -4.55
N CYS A 120 1.09 6.41 -4.62
CA CYS A 120 -0.19 5.72 -4.54
C CYS A 120 -0.07 4.41 -3.77
N GLY A 121 -1.07 4.10 -2.95
CA GLY A 121 -1.16 2.78 -2.32
C GLY A 121 -2.55 2.46 -1.81
N ILE A 122 -2.71 1.28 -1.22
CA ILE A 122 -3.93 0.87 -0.53
C ILE A 122 -3.64 0.67 0.97
N SER A 123 -4.61 1.02 1.80
CA SER A 123 -4.56 0.83 3.25
C SER A 123 -5.88 0.24 3.75
N PHE A 124 -5.81 -0.94 4.37
CA PHE A 124 -6.94 -1.51 5.09
C PHE A 124 -7.18 -0.68 6.34
N LEU A 125 -8.41 -0.15 6.53
CA LEU A 125 -8.73 0.68 7.69
C LEU A 125 -8.84 -0.18 8.96
N GLY A 126 -7.70 -0.58 9.54
CA GLY A 126 -7.63 -1.60 10.56
C GLY A 126 -6.42 -2.53 10.45
N GLY A 127 -6.34 -3.52 11.35
CA GLY A 127 -5.28 -4.53 11.39
C GLY A 127 -5.65 -5.80 10.61
N GLY A 128 -5.72 -5.69 9.28
CA GLY A 128 -6.13 -6.78 8.39
C GLY A 128 -7.60 -7.19 8.53
N ASP A 129 -7.95 -8.36 8.00
CA ASP A 129 -9.35 -8.78 7.85
C ASP A 129 -10.11 -9.13 9.15
N SER A 130 -9.41 -9.20 10.27
CA SER A 130 -10.00 -9.51 11.57
C SER A 130 -10.36 -8.28 12.39
N ILE A 131 -9.78 -7.11 12.10
CA ILE A 131 -9.90 -5.90 12.93
C ILE A 131 -10.08 -4.68 12.01
N MET A 132 -11.30 -4.44 11.54
CA MET A 132 -11.65 -3.29 10.68
C MET A 132 -12.34 -2.17 11.49
N ARG A 133 -12.01 -0.89 11.27
CA ARG A 133 -12.71 0.26 11.88
C ARG A 133 -13.91 0.71 11.06
N VAL A 134 -14.89 -0.18 10.99
CA VAL A 134 -16.17 0.04 10.31
C VAL A 134 -17.32 0.19 11.30
N ASP A 135 -17.01 0.65 12.51
CA ASP A 135 -17.95 0.95 13.58
C ASP A 135 -18.49 2.40 13.52
N ASP A 136 -17.73 3.33 12.95
CA ASP A 136 -18.13 4.74 12.78
C ASP A 136 -17.37 5.35 11.58
N PRO A 137 -18.03 6.02 10.63
CA PRO A 137 -17.37 6.61 9.45
C PRO A 137 -16.32 7.67 9.80
N LYS A 138 -16.33 8.25 11.01
CA LYS A 138 -15.36 9.28 11.42
C LYS A 138 -13.91 8.81 11.31
N TYR A 139 -13.62 7.53 11.55
CA TYR A 139 -12.25 7.01 11.50
C TYR A 139 -11.72 6.99 10.07
N ALA A 140 -12.55 6.55 9.11
CA ALA A 140 -12.21 6.60 7.69
C ALA A 140 -12.06 8.04 7.21
N ARG A 141 -12.95 8.95 7.66
CA ARG A 141 -12.86 10.38 7.35
C ARG A 141 -11.52 10.96 7.78
N ARG A 142 -11.09 10.75 9.03
CA ARG A 142 -9.78 11.22 9.52
C ARG A 142 -8.62 10.67 8.70
N HIS A 143 -8.69 9.39 8.33
CA HIS A 143 -7.67 8.77 7.49
C HIS A 143 -7.62 9.38 6.08
N CYS A 144 -8.77 9.68 5.49
CA CYS A 144 -8.88 10.35 4.19
C CYS A 144 -8.42 11.81 4.26
N ASP A 145 -8.79 12.55 5.30
CA ASP A 145 -8.39 13.95 5.51
C ASP A 145 -6.86 14.06 5.54
N ALA A 146 -6.16 13.18 6.26
CA ALA A 146 -4.70 13.15 6.30
C ALA A 146 -4.06 12.82 4.93
N ALA A 147 -4.70 11.97 4.12
CA ALA A 147 -4.25 11.69 2.76
C ALA A 147 -4.38 12.94 1.86
N GLU A 148 -5.50 13.66 1.99
CA GLU A 148 -5.78 14.90 1.26
C GLU A 148 -4.77 15.99 1.62
N GLU A 149 -4.52 16.18 2.92
CA GLU A 149 -3.55 17.15 3.44
C GLU A 149 -2.12 16.83 2.99
N THR A 150 -1.75 15.54 2.98
CA THR A 150 -0.41 15.14 2.51
C THR A 150 -0.27 15.28 0.98
N GLY A 151 -1.37 15.13 0.24
CA GLY A 151 -1.44 15.20 -1.22
C GLY A 151 -1.27 13.86 -1.95
N ILE A 152 -1.14 12.73 -1.22
CA ILE A 152 -0.92 11.40 -1.80
C ILE A 152 -2.23 10.80 -2.34
N ARG A 153 -2.12 9.99 -3.40
CA ARG A 153 -3.22 9.14 -3.87
C ARG A 153 -3.37 7.89 -3.00
N THR A 154 -4.58 7.50 -2.67
CA THR A 154 -4.79 6.33 -1.81
C THR A 154 -6.10 5.62 -2.10
N PHE A 155 -6.10 4.31 -1.87
CA PHE A 155 -7.30 3.52 -1.67
C PHE A 155 -7.44 3.19 -0.19
N VAL A 156 -8.58 3.54 0.41
CA VAL A 156 -8.92 3.11 1.77
C VAL A 156 -9.82 1.90 1.66
N ALA A 157 -9.31 0.72 2.04
CA ALA A 157 -10.06 -0.51 2.01
C ALA A 157 -10.91 -0.64 3.29
N VAL A 158 -12.22 -0.76 3.12
CA VAL A 158 -13.20 -0.95 4.19
C VAL A 158 -14.06 -2.16 3.92
N GLY A 159 -14.53 -2.82 4.96
CA GLY A 159 -15.35 -4.02 4.83
C GLY A 159 -15.70 -4.62 6.18
N PRO A 160 -16.66 -5.54 6.21
CA PRO A 160 -17.03 -6.23 7.43
C PRO A 160 -15.85 -7.03 7.96
N ARG A 161 -15.63 -7.03 9.28
CA ARG A 161 -14.60 -7.88 9.89
C ARG A 161 -15.01 -9.35 9.92
N ARG A 162 -14.06 -10.26 10.16
CA ARG A 162 -14.31 -11.70 10.31
C ARG A 162 -15.40 -11.99 11.39
N PRO A 163 -16.38 -12.88 11.10
CA PRO A 163 -17.39 -13.32 12.09
C PRO A 163 -16.76 -14.02 13.30
N PRO A 164 -17.46 -14.12 14.44
CA PRO A 164 -18.90 -13.89 14.64
C PRO A 164 -19.29 -12.42 14.86
N TYR A 165 -20.58 -12.14 14.59
CA TYR A 165 -21.24 -10.87 14.89
C TYR A 165 -22.24 -11.03 16.07
N PRO A 166 -22.57 -9.96 16.81
CA PRO A 166 -21.99 -8.61 16.69
C PRO A 166 -20.55 -8.54 17.18
N SER A 167 -19.80 -7.59 16.63
CA SER A 167 -18.40 -7.34 16.99
C SER A 167 -18.29 -6.24 18.03
N LYS A 168 -17.35 -6.39 18.98
CA LYS A 168 -17.12 -5.40 20.03
C LYS A 168 -16.20 -4.28 19.54
N TYR A 169 -16.60 -3.04 19.80
CA TYR A 169 -15.83 -1.82 19.62
C TYR A 169 -15.96 -0.92 20.85
N CYS A 170 -15.14 0.11 20.92
CA CYS A 170 -15.23 1.16 21.92
C CYS A 170 -15.07 2.53 21.27
N ASP A 171 -15.91 3.45 21.72
CA ASP A 171 -15.82 4.86 21.41
C ASP A 171 -15.42 5.64 22.68
N TRP A 172 -14.67 6.72 22.49
CA TRP A 172 -14.16 7.55 23.57
C TRP A 172 -14.51 9.01 23.34
N THR A 173 -15.11 9.65 24.33
CA THR A 173 -15.34 11.10 24.36
C THR A 173 -14.60 11.69 25.55
N GLY A 174 -13.41 12.25 25.31
CA GLY A 174 -12.47 12.57 26.39
C GLY A 174 -12.01 11.28 27.10
N GLU A 175 -12.29 11.19 28.41
CA GLU A 175 -12.02 10.00 29.24
C GLU A 175 -13.22 9.03 29.33
N ALA A 176 -14.38 9.41 28.77
CA ALA A 176 -15.58 8.59 28.87
C ALA A 176 -15.55 7.45 27.84
N ARG A 177 -15.62 6.20 28.33
CA ARG A 177 -15.67 4.96 27.55
C ARG A 177 -17.11 4.57 27.20
N ARG A 178 -17.39 4.24 25.94
CA ARG A 178 -18.66 3.64 25.48
C ARG A 178 -18.40 2.38 24.67
N ASP A 179 -18.81 1.24 25.21
CA ASP A 179 -18.77 -0.03 24.49
C ASP A 179 -19.90 -0.11 23.44
N LEU A 180 -19.56 -0.65 22.27
CA LEU A 180 -20.46 -0.82 21.13
C LEU A 180 -20.42 -2.29 20.67
N MET A 181 -21.58 -2.82 20.31
CA MET A 181 -21.71 -4.13 19.68
C MET A 181 -22.33 -3.92 18.30
N VAL A 182 -21.55 -4.15 17.24
CA VAL A 182 -21.92 -3.76 15.87
C VAL A 182 -22.08 -5.02 15.01
N GLY A 183 -23.28 -5.24 14.50
CA GLY A 183 -23.64 -6.37 13.63
C GLY A 183 -23.10 -6.24 12.20
N PHE A 184 -23.29 -7.28 11.39
CA PHE A 184 -22.89 -7.27 9.97
C PHE A 184 -23.58 -6.14 9.19
N ASP A 185 -24.90 -6.00 9.36
CA ASP A 185 -25.70 -4.98 8.67
C ASP A 185 -25.21 -3.56 8.98
N GLU A 186 -24.97 -3.28 10.27
CA GLU A 186 -24.48 -1.98 10.73
C GLU A 186 -23.06 -1.68 10.19
N GLN A 187 -22.19 -2.69 10.13
CA GLN A 187 -20.86 -2.51 9.51
C GLN A 187 -20.96 -2.22 8.01
N LEU A 188 -21.87 -2.88 7.29
CA LEU A 188 -22.08 -2.63 5.87
C LEU A 188 -22.68 -1.24 5.61
N ASP A 189 -23.63 -0.80 6.46
CA ASP A 189 -24.18 0.56 6.42
C ASP A 189 -23.10 1.62 6.66
N VAL A 190 -22.16 1.37 7.58
CA VAL A 190 -21.01 2.25 7.81
C VAL A 190 -20.08 2.24 6.60
N CYS A 191 -19.78 1.09 6.00
CA CYS A 191 -18.99 1.01 4.78
C CYS A 191 -19.61 1.86 3.65
N GLU A 192 -20.93 1.75 3.45
CA GLU A 192 -21.63 2.56 2.45
C GLU A 192 -21.55 4.07 2.74
N LYS A 193 -21.70 4.48 4.02
CA LYS A 193 -21.49 5.89 4.41
C LYS A 193 -20.07 6.35 4.12
N ILE A 194 -19.06 5.53 4.43
CA ILE A 194 -17.66 5.85 4.13
C ILE A 194 -17.46 6.05 2.64
N ILE A 195 -18.04 5.18 1.79
CA ILE A 195 -18.01 5.33 0.34
C ILE A 195 -18.63 6.66 -0.09
N GLN A 196 -19.86 6.95 0.36
CA GLN A 196 -20.59 8.17 0.01
C GLN A 196 -19.87 9.45 0.44
N GLU A 197 -19.15 9.40 1.56
CA GLU A 197 -18.46 10.57 2.12
C GLU A 197 -17.04 10.75 1.55
N ASN A 198 -16.36 9.69 1.11
CA ASN A 198 -14.93 9.73 0.85
C ASN A 198 -14.47 9.25 -0.54
N HIS A 199 -15.27 8.46 -1.25
CA HIS A 199 -14.91 8.00 -2.59
C HIS A 199 -14.84 9.19 -3.57
N GLU A 200 -13.79 9.24 -4.39
CA GLU A 200 -13.50 10.32 -5.35
C GLU A 200 -13.18 11.71 -4.75
N ARG A 201 -12.84 11.80 -3.45
CA ARG A 201 -12.33 13.04 -2.84
C ARG A 201 -10.94 13.45 -3.37
N GLY A 202 -10.60 14.73 -3.19
CA GLY A 202 -9.31 15.28 -3.61
C GLY A 202 -9.06 15.09 -5.11
N ASP A 203 -10.05 15.46 -5.93
CA ASP A 203 -10.04 15.30 -7.40
C ASP A 203 -9.75 13.85 -7.85
N GLY A 204 -10.34 12.89 -7.14
CA GLY A 204 -10.19 11.47 -7.43
C GLY A 204 -8.90 10.84 -6.89
N ARG A 205 -8.06 11.56 -6.14
CA ARG A 205 -6.89 10.99 -5.47
C ARG A 205 -7.26 10.07 -4.31
N ILE A 206 -8.38 10.31 -3.66
CA ILE A 206 -8.87 9.47 -2.55
C ILE A 206 -9.97 8.58 -3.08
N GLN A 207 -9.69 7.28 -3.02
CA GLN A 207 -10.59 6.23 -3.46
C GLN A 207 -10.92 5.33 -2.27
N VAL A 208 -12.09 4.72 -2.31
CA VAL A 208 -12.50 3.69 -1.36
C VAL A 208 -12.48 2.35 -2.09
N ALA A 209 -11.89 1.35 -1.47
CA ALA A 209 -11.98 -0.04 -1.91
C ALA A 209 -12.86 -0.82 -0.93
N LEU A 210 -13.54 -1.85 -1.41
CA LEU A 210 -14.23 -2.80 -0.53
C LEU A 210 -13.36 -4.03 -0.27
N MET A 211 -13.55 -4.62 0.91
CA MET A 211 -12.91 -5.88 1.25
C MET A 211 -13.89 -6.87 1.90
N HIS A 212 -13.51 -8.13 1.84
CA HIS A 212 -14.17 -9.21 2.59
C HIS A 212 -13.09 -10.10 3.25
N PRO A 213 -13.31 -10.60 4.48
CA PRO A 213 -12.37 -11.52 5.11
C PRO A 213 -12.14 -12.81 4.33
N VAL A 214 -10.92 -13.33 4.37
CA VAL A 214 -10.58 -14.56 3.65
C VAL A 214 -11.04 -15.79 4.46
N PRO A 215 -11.98 -16.60 3.96
CA PRO A 215 -12.26 -17.90 4.55
C PRO A 215 -11.10 -18.86 4.30
N HIS A 216 -10.79 -19.71 5.28
CA HIS A 216 -9.73 -20.72 5.18
C HIS A 216 -10.31 -22.14 5.22
N PRO A 217 -10.90 -22.64 4.11
CA PRO A 217 -11.58 -23.94 4.08
C PRO A 217 -10.65 -25.14 4.36
N GLU A 218 -9.33 -25.00 4.20
CA GLU A 218 -8.35 -26.03 4.58
C GLU A 218 -8.07 -26.05 6.09
N GLN A 219 -8.37 -24.96 6.81
CA GLN A 219 -8.13 -24.83 8.25
C GLN A 219 -9.41 -25.04 9.07
N GLU A 220 -10.57 -24.68 8.51
CA GLU A 220 -11.87 -24.84 9.16
C GLU A 220 -12.95 -25.38 8.20
N SER A 221 -13.88 -26.18 8.74
CA SER A 221 -15.01 -26.69 7.96
C SER A 221 -16.07 -25.60 7.76
N ILE A 222 -16.20 -25.12 6.53
CA ILE A 222 -17.18 -24.11 6.10
C ILE A 222 -18.32 -24.79 5.35
N THR A 223 -19.31 -25.28 6.09
CA THR A 223 -20.43 -26.07 5.55
C THR A 223 -21.75 -25.71 6.23
N GLY A 224 -22.88 -26.11 5.64
CA GLY A 224 -24.20 -25.89 6.22
C GLY A 224 -24.52 -24.41 6.39
N GLN A 225 -25.08 -24.02 7.54
CA GLN A 225 -25.49 -22.64 7.79
C GLN A 225 -24.32 -21.64 7.69
N LYS A 226 -23.11 -22.02 8.13
CA LYS A 226 -21.92 -21.17 8.00
C LYS A 226 -21.63 -20.77 6.55
N LEU A 227 -21.77 -21.70 5.61
CA LEU A 227 -21.57 -21.43 4.19
C LEU A 227 -22.70 -20.56 3.63
N VAL A 228 -23.94 -20.80 4.06
CA VAL A 228 -25.10 -19.99 3.65
C VAL A 228 -24.92 -18.53 4.10
N ASP A 229 -24.57 -18.30 5.37
CA ASP A 229 -24.35 -16.96 5.91
C ASP A 229 -23.17 -16.27 5.23
N LEU A 230 -22.06 -16.99 5.00
CA LEU A 230 -20.89 -16.46 4.30
C LEU A 230 -21.23 -16.02 2.86
N LYS A 231 -22.03 -16.80 2.14
CA LYS A 231 -22.50 -16.47 0.80
C LYS A 231 -23.42 -15.26 0.77
N ASP A 232 -24.33 -15.15 1.74
CA ASP A 232 -25.20 -13.99 1.89
C ASP A 232 -24.38 -12.71 2.13
N HIS A 233 -23.44 -12.77 3.09
CA HIS A 233 -22.55 -11.64 3.36
C HIS A 233 -21.71 -11.26 2.14
N ALA A 234 -21.13 -12.25 1.44
CA ALA A 234 -20.35 -12.01 0.24
C ALA A 234 -21.19 -11.36 -0.88
N ALA A 235 -22.41 -11.85 -1.11
CA ALA A 235 -23.32 -11.29 -2.10
C ALA A 235 -23.64 -9.81 -1.82
N ARG A 236 -23.90 -9.46 -0.55
CA ARG A 236 -24.21 -8.09 -0.13
C ARG A 236 -23.01 -7.14 -0.22
N VAL A 237 -21.82 -7.61 0.11
CA VAL A 237 -20.57 -6.86 -0.13
C VAL A 237 -20.35 -6.66 -1.62
N ASN A 238 -20.57 -7.69 -2.44
CA ASN A 238 -20.41 -7.59 -3.89
C ASN A 238 -21.42 -6.63 -4.51
N GLU A 239 -22.69 -6.63 -4.06
CA GLU A 239 -23.72 -5.68 -4.50
C GLU A 239 -23.30 -4.23 -4.24
N LEU A 240 -22.75 -3.95 -3.05
CA LEU A 240 -22.24 -2.62 -2.71
C LEU A 240 -21.05 -2.22 -3.59
N ARG A 241 -20.11 -3.15 -3.85
CA ARG A 241 -18.99 -2.91 -4.76
C ARG A 241 -19.46 -2.65 -6.19
N GLU A 242 -20.50 -3.34 -6.65
CA GLU A 242 -21.12 -3.17 -7.97
C GLU A 242 -21.80 -1.81 -8.11
N LYS A 243 -22.56 -1.43 -7.09
CA LYS A 243 -23.29 -0.16 -7.03
C LYS A 243 -22.37 1.06 -7.20
N TYR A 244 -21.16 0.99 -6.66
CA TYR A 244 -20.19 2.09 -6.67
C TYR A 244 -18.97 1.84 -7.57
N ASN A 245 -18.93 0.73 -8.31
CA ASN A 245 -17.81 0.33 -9.18
C ASN A 245 -16.42 0.38 -8.49
N LEU A 246 -16.34 -0.22 -7.30
CA LEU A 246 -15.15 -0.12 -6.45
C LEU A 246 -14.11 -1.21 -6.76
N LEU A 247 -12.84 -0.88 -6.53
CA LEU A 247 -11.78 -1.87 -6.36
C LEU A 247 -12.14 -2.80 -5.18
N PHE A 248 -11.77 -4.06 -5.29
CA PHE A 248 -12.00 -5.07 -4.27
C PHE A 248 -10.69 -5.72 -3.84
N THR A 249 -10.56 -6.01 -2.55
CA THR A 249 -9.37 -6.68 -2.01
C THR A 249 -9.73 -7.65 -0.90
N MET A 250 -8.86 -8.63 -0.67
CA MET A 250 -8.99 -9.59 0.44
C MET A 250 -7.61 -9.83 1.01
N ASP A 251 -7.54 -9.86 2.35
CA ASP A 251 -6.30 -10.01 3.07
C ASP A 251 -6.07 -11.44 3.56
N GLY A 252 -4.94 -12.04 3.23
CA GLY A 252 -4.53 -13.34 3.78
C GLY A 252 -4.75 -14.55 2.87
N HIS A 253 -4.80 -14.39 1.54
CA HIS A 253 -4.98 -15.53 0.66
C HIS A 253 -3.85 -16.57 0.80
N THR A 254 -4.24 -17.85 0.77
CA THR A 254 -3.34 -19.00 0.77
C THR A 254 -3.93 -20.13 -0.07
N ARG A 255 -3.30 -21.31 -0.06
CA ARG A 255 -3.78 -22.50 -0.79
C ARG A 255 -5.27 -22.75 -0.57
N GLY A 256 -5.99 -22.96 -1.67
CA GLY A 256 -7.41 -23.28 -1.71
C GLY A 256 -8.34 -22.08 -1.50
N THR A 257 -7.86 -20.94 -0.98
CA THR A 257 -8.73 -19.81 -0.65
C THR A 257 -9.10 -18.97 -1.87
N VAL A 258 -8.26 -18.92 -2.91
CA VAL A 258 -8.61 -18.24 -4.18
C VAL A 258 -9.70 -19.03 -4.90
N LYS A 259 -9.55 -20.35 -4.97
CA LYS A 259 -10.56 -21.23 -5.56
C LYS A 259 -11.89 -21.12 -4.81
N PHE A 260 -11.87 -21.15 -3.48
CA PHE A 260 -13.08 -20.98 -2.69
C PHE A 260 -13.74 -19.62 -2.93
N SER A 261 -12.95 -18.55 -2.97
CA SER A 261 -13.45 -17.20 -3.28
C SER A 261 -14.09 -17.13 -4.68
N HIS A 262 -13.51 -17.82 -5.67
CA HIS A 262 -14.08 -17.95 -7.01
C HIS A 262 -15.41 -18.73 -7.03
N ASP A 263 -15.40 -19.95 -6.52
CA ASP A 263 -16.50 -20.90 -6.65
C ASP A 263 -17.69 -20.54 -5.75
N GLU A 264 -17.42 -20.03 -4.56
CA GLU A 264 -18.44 -19.86 -3.52
C GLU A 264 -18.83 -18.40 -3.27
N LEU A 265 -17.91 -17.44 -3.45
CA LEU A 265 -18.11 -16.03 -3.06
C LEU A 265 -18.24 -15.04 -4.22
N GLY A 266 -17.69 -15.37 -5.40
CA GLY A 266 -17.78 -14.52 -6.59
C GLY A 266 -16.89 -13.28 -6.59
N PHE A 267 -15.77 -13.30 -5.85
CA PHE A 267 -14.89 -12.13 -5.72
C PHE A 267 -13.70 -12.08 -6.68
N THR A 268 -13.64 -12.97 -7.67
CA THR A 268 -12.57 -12.93 -8.68
C THR A 268 -13.00 -12.12 -9.91
N GLY A 269 -12.25 -11.09 -10.24
CA GLY A 269 -12.39 -10.35 -11.50
C GLY A 269 -11.23 -9.37 -11.70
N PRO A 270 -11.29 -8.54 -12.76
CA PRO A 270 -10.30 -7.48 -13.01
C PRO A 270 -10.35 -6.36 -11.97
N TYR A 271 -11.41 -6.30 -11.17
CA TYR A 271 -11.57 -5.36 -10.06
C TYR A 271 -10.90 -5.85 -8.76
N SER A 272 -10.30 -7.05 -8.75
CA SER A 272 -9.83 -7.70 -7.52
C SER A 272 -8.30 -7.74 -7.42
N VAL A 273 -7.79 -7.37 -6.24
CA VAL A 273 -6.38 -7.48 -5.87
C VAL A 273 -6.27 -8.28 -4.56
N PHE A 274 -5.79 -9.52 -4.63
CA PHE A 274 -5.68 -10.40 -3.47
C PHE A 274 -4.28 -10.35 -2.85
N SER A 275 -4.19 -10.12 -1.54
CA SER A 275 -2.91 -9.99 -0.84
C SER A 275 -2.33 -11.36 -0.45
N HIS A 276 -1.01 -11.40 -0.24
CA HIS A 276 -0.22 -12.54 0.19
C HIS A 276 -0.22 -13.72 -0.79
N SER A 277 -1.38 -14.36 -1.00
CA SER A 277 -1.61 -15.43 -1.97
C SER A 277 -0.50 -16.48 -1.93
N THR A 278 -0.28 -17.01 -0.73
CA THR A 278 0.78 -17.98 -0.45
C THR A 278 0.36 -19.38 -0.89
N GLU A 279 1.31 -20.20 -1.32
CA GLU A 279 1.09 -21.63 -1.62
C GLU A 279 -0.02 -21.92 -2.65
N LEU A 280 -0.34 -20.96 -3.54
CA LEU A 280 -1.38 -21.15 -4.55
C LEU A 280 -1.09 -22.38 -5.42
N SER A 281 -2.16 -23.12 -5.72
CA SER A 281 -2.12 -24.22 -6.67
C SER A 281 -2.10 -23.73 -8.13
N ALA A 282 -1.74 -24.62 -9.06
CA ALA A 282 -1.80 -24.32 -10.49
C ALA A 282 -3.23 -23.99 -10.96
N GLU A 283 -4.26 -24.59 -10.34
CA GLU A 283 -5.66 -24.26 -10.62
C GLU A 283 -5.98 -22.81 -10.20
N GLU A 284 -5.53 -22.39 -9.02
CA GLU A 284 -5.76 -21.03 -8.52
C GLU A 284 -5.02 -19.97 -9.33
N ILE A 285 -3.79 -20.26 -9.77
CA ILE A 285 -3.06 -19.39 -10.71
C ILE A 285 -3.85 -19.25 -12.02
N ASP A 286 -4.39 -20.34 -12.55
CA ASP A 286 -5.20 -20.31 -13.78
C ASP A 286 -6.55 -19.60 -13.59
N ILE A 287 -7.15 -19.67 -12.40
CA ILE A 287 -8.32 -18.86 -12.02
C ILE A 287 -7.96 -17.38 -12.12
N CYS A 288 -6.90 -16.92 -11.43
CA CYS A 288 -6.47 -15.52 -11.47
C CYS A 288 -6.22 -15.03 -12.90
N ARG A 289 -5.56 -15.87 -13.72
CA ARG A 289 -5.30 -15.58 -15.13
C ARG A 289 -6.60 -15.43 -15.93
N LYS A 290 -7.56 -16.35 -15.76
CA LYS A 290 -8.83 -16.33 -16.51
C LYS A 290 -9.73 -15.17 -16.11
N THR A 291 -9.73 -14.80 -14.84
CA THR A 291 -10.60 -13.75 -14.29
C THR A 291 -9.98 -12.36 -14.37
N GLY A 292 -8.68 -12.26 -14.63
CA GLY A 292 -7.94 -11.00 -14.59
C GLY A 292 -7.66 -10.51 -13.16
N THR A 293 -7.80 -11.38 -12.16
CA THR A 293 -7.53 -11.04 -10.75
C THR A 293 -6.04 -10.83 -10.52
N SER A 294 -5.70 -9.68 -9.94
CA SER A 294 -4.32 -9.31 -9.63
C SER A 294 -3.90 -9.80 -8.24
N ILE A 295 -2.60 -9.94 -8.02
CA ILE A 295 -2.03 -10.39 -6.75
C ILE A 295 -1.12 -9.32 -6.17
N ALA A 296 -1.31 -8.97 -4.89
CA ALA A 296 -0.37 -8.16 -4.13
C ALA A 296 0.61 -9.06 -3.37
N HIS A 297 1.87 -9.10 -3.84
CA HIS A 297 2.94 -9.84 -3.21
C HIS A 297 3.63 -8.99 -2.14
N ASN A 298 3.64 -9.50 -0.90
CA ASN A 298 4.16 -8.80 0.27
C ASN A 298 5.44 -9.48 0.78
N PRO A 299 6.62 -9.28 0.17
CA PRO A 299 7.82 -10.10 0.39
C PRO A 299 8.42 -9.95 1.80
N SER A 300 8.08 -8.88 2.52
CA SER A 300 8.54 -8.63 3.90
C SER A 300 7.51 -9.00 4.96
N ALA A 301 6.31 -9.44 4.55
CA ALA A 301 5.27 -9.87 5.47
C ALA A 301 5.66 -11.16 6.21
N VAL A 302 5.13 -11.33 7.43
CA VAL A 302 5.21 -12.60 8.17
C VAL A 302 4.59 -13.74 7.35
N ALA A 303 3.52 -13.48 6.62
CA ALA A 303 2.90 -14.48 5.73
C ALA A 303 3.89 -15.04 4.69
N SER A 304 4.78 -14.22 4.14
CA SER A 304 5.81 -14.66 3.18
C SER A 304 6.92 -15.49 3.83
N ILE A 305 7.10 -15.39 5.15
CA ILE A 305 7.98 -16.29 5.91
C ILE A 305 7.31 -17.66 6.09
N MET A 306 5.99 -17.67 6.29
CA MET A 306 5.21 -18.90 6.55
C MET A 306 4.86 -19.69 5.28
N GLY A 307 4.72 -19.02 4.14
CA GLY A 307 4.39 -19.67 2.86
C GLY A 307 4.83 -18.84 1.66
N ARG A 308 5.12 -19.51 0.54
CA ARG A 308 5.61 -18.86 -0.68
C ARG A 308 4.48 -18.43 -1.59
N CYS A 309 4.37 -17.13 -1.86
CA CYS A 309 3.59 -16.65 -3.00
C CYS A 309 4.30 -17.08 -4.31
N PRO A 310 3.65 -17.79 -5.25
CA PRO A 310 4.31 -18.26 -6.47
C PRO A 310 4.41 -17.16 -7.54
N VAL A 311 5.15 -16.08 -7.24
CA VAL A 311 5.22 -14.87 -8.07
C VAL A 311 5.76 -15.12 -9.47
N PRO A 312 6.90 -15.83 -9.66
CA PRO A 312 7.36 -16.12 -11.02
C PRO A 312 6.32 -16.89 -11.83
N GLU A 313 5.67 -17.89 -11.22
CA GLU A 313 4.63 -18.66 -11.91
C GLU A 313 3.38 -17.84 -12.26
N LEU A 314 2.96 -16.93 -11.37
CA LEU A 314 1.86 -16.00 -11.61
C LEU A 314 2.18 -15.07 -12.79
N ILE A 315 3.38 -14.46 -12.79
CA ILE A 315 3.83 -13.56 -13.86
C ILE A 315 3.93 -14.31 -15.20
N ASP A 316 4.54 -15.50 -15.21
CA ASP A 316 4.71 -16.30 -16.42
C ASP A 316 3.36 -16.80 -16.98
N ALA A 317 2.35 -16.97 -16.12
CA ALA A 317 0.98 -17.26 -16.52
C ALA A 317 0.22 -16.04 -17.07
N GLY A 318 0.77 -14.83 -16.93
CA GLY A 318 0.16 -13.57 -17.36
C GLY A 318 -0.71 -12.90 -16.30
N VAL A 319 -0.60 -13.29 -15.03
CA VAL A 319 -1.27 -12.61 -13.90
C VAL A 319 -0.51 -11.33 -13.57
N THR A 320 -1.24 -10.23 -13.35
CA THR A 320 -0.64 -8.99 -12.86
C THR A 320 -0.29 -9.15 -11.39
N VAL A 321 0.99 -8.97 -11.05
CA VAL A 321 1.48 -9.00 -9.67
C VAL A 321 2.02 -7.63 -9.29
N VAL A 322 1.47 -7.04 -8.23
CA VAL A 322 1.92 -5.79 -7.64
C VAL A 322 2.73 -6.07 -6.37
N LEU A 323 3.70 -5.21 -6.08
CA LEU A 323 4.47 -5.28 -4.84
C LEU A 323 3.73 -4.54 -3.70
N GLY A 324 3.66 -5.14 -2.52
CA GLY A 324 3.06 -4.52 -1.34
C GLY A 324 3.98 -4.51 -0.12
N SER A 325 3.80 -3.51 0.74
CA SER A 325 4.56 -3.34 1.96
C SER A 325 4.04 -4.19 3.12
N ASP A 326 2.74 -4.48 3.12
CA ASP A 326 1.99 -5.03 4.25
C ASP A 326 2.04 -4.11 5.49
N ALA A 327 2.31 -2.81 5.32
CA ALA A 327 2.38 -1.78 6.36
C ALA A 327 3.65 -1.74 7.23
N GLY A 328 3.77 -0.70 8.06
CA GLY A 328 4.96 -0.43 8.89
C GLY A 328 5.13 -1.29 10.15
N ALA A 329 4.26 -2.28 10.42
CA ALA A 329 4.31 -3.07 11.64
C ALA A 329 4.10 -4.57 11.40
N PRO A 330 4.71 -5.46 12.20
CA PRO A 330 5.53 -5.11 13.35
C PRO A 330 7.00 -4.72 13.02
N ASP A 331 7.51 -5.13 11.87
CA ASP A 331 8.96 -5.27 11.66
C ASP A 331 9.46 -4.76 10.31
N ARG A 332 8.64 -4.00 9.60
CA ARG A 332 8.91 -3.56 8.23
C ARG A 332 8.56 -2.08 8.05
N SER A 333 8.60 -1.61 6.81
CA SER A 333 8.54 -0.18 6.45
C SER A 333 7.68 -0.01 5.21
N TYR A 334 7.26 1.21 4.88
CA TYR A 334 6.64 1.52 3.57
C TYR A 334 7.68 1.74 2.44
N ASP A 335 8.97 1.47 2.69
CA ASP A 335 10.03 1.60 1.69
C ASP A 335 9.92 0.53 0.59
N MET A 336 9.34 0.91 -0.55
CA MET A 336 9.15 0.01 -1.68
C MET A 336 10.47 -0.47 -2.29
N PHE A 337 11.57 0.29 -2.23
CA PHE A 337 12.87 -0.18 -2.73
C PHE A 337 13.39 -1.36 -1.90
N ARG A 338 13.23 -1.31 -0.57
CA ARG A 338 13.54 -2.43 0.31
C ARG A 338 12.72 -3.67 -0.06
N HIS A 339 11.45 -3.49 -0.38
CA HIS A 339 10.58 -4.60 -0.82
C HIS A 339 10.98 -5.16 -2.19
N MET A 340 11.45 -4.32 -3.12
CA MET A 340 11.98 -4.79 -4.42
C MET A 340 13.17 -5.71 -4.20
N PHE A 341 14.15 -5.29 -3.38
CA PHE A 341 15.31 -6.11 -3.05
C PHE A 341 14.91 -7.43 -2.37
N GLN A 342 14.03 -7.36 -1.38
CA GLN A 342 13.54 -8.54 -0.66
C GLN A 342 12.82 -9.52 -1.58
N CYS A 343 11.95 -9.03 -2.48
CA CYS A 343 11.23 -9.84 -3.47
C CYS A 343 12.20 -10.67 -4.32
N MET A 344 13.22 -10.02 -4.89
CA MET A 344 14.24 -10.72 -5.68
C MET A 344 14.97 -11.78 -4.85
N ARG A 345 15.45 -11.43 -3.64
CA ARG A 345 16.20 -12.38 -2.79
C ARG A 345 15.35 -13.57 -2.37
N TYR A 346 14.09 -13.33 -2.06
CA TYR A 346 13.14 -14.34 -1.63
C TYR A 346 12.98 -15.45 -2.69
N HIS A 347 12.65 -15.07 -3.93
CA HIS A 347 12.44 -16.04 -5.01
C HIS A 347 13.74 -16.65 -5.51
N ARG A 348 14.81 -15.86 -5.66
CA ARG A 348 16.13 -16.38 -6.07
C ARG A 348 16.67 -17.43 -5.10
N ARG A 349 16.41 -17.26 -3.80
CA ARG A 349 16.77 -18.28 -2.79
C ARG A 349 15.98 -19.57 -2.96
N TYR A 350 14.69 -19.49 -3.30
CA TYR A 350 13.85 -20.67 -3.53
C TYR A 350 14.33 -21.48 -4.74
N TYR A 351 14.52 -20.82 -5.89
CA TYR A 351 14.97 -21.48 -7.12
C TYR A 351 16.47 -21.82 -7.14
N ARG A 352 17.25 -21.23 -6.23
CA ARG A 352 18.73 -21.28 -6.25
C ARG A 352 19.29 -20.74 -7.57
N ASP A 353 18.66 -19.68 -8.06
CA ASP A 353 18.97 -19.05 -9.33
C ASP A 353 19.00 -17.54 -9.11
N ALA A 354 20.11 -16.89 -9.48
CA ALA A 354 20.31 -15.46 -9.28
C ALA A 354 19.60 -14.59 -10.34
N ASP A 355 19.10 -15.20 -11.42
CA ASP A 355 18.49 -14.50 -12.57
C ASP A 355 16.96 -14.46 -12.49
N VAL A 356 16.34 -15.25 -11.60
CA VAL A 356 14.90 -15.21 -11.34
C VAL A 356 14.47 -13.83 -10.85
N LEU A 357 13.37 -13.32 -11.43
CA LEU A 357 12.84 -11.97 -11.22
C LEU A 357 13.90 -10.89 -11.52
N PRO A 358 14.06 -10.51 -12.80
CA PRO A 358 15.02 -9.49 -13.19
C PRO A 358 14.64 -8.12 -12.61
N PRO A 359 15.62 -7.25 -12.31
CA PRO A 359 15.43 -5.89 -11.79
C PRO A 359 14.31 -5.08 -12.47
N GLY A 360 14.30 -5.04 -13.81
CA GLY A 360 13.29 -4.31 -14.57
C GLY A 360 11.87 -4.77 -14.25
N LYS A 361 11.65 -6.10 -14.15
CA LYS A 361 10.33 -6.64 -13.81
C LYS A 361 9.89 -6.24 -12.41
N VAL A 362 10.80 -6.27 -11.44
CA VAL A 362 10.46 -5.88 -10.07
C VAL A 362 10.17 -4.39 -9.94
N LEU A 363 10.83 -3.55 -10.75
CA LEU A 363 10.49 -2.13 -10.83
C LEU A 363 9.12 -1.90 -11.52
N GLU A 364 8.73 -2.73 -12.50
CA GLU A 364 7.36 -2.71 -13.05
C GLU A 364 6.31 -3.04 -11.98
N MET A 365 6.55 -4.06 -11.14
CA MET A 365 5.67 -4.46 -10.03
C MET A 365 5.38 -3.33 -9.03
N ALA A 366 6.31 -2.38 -8.90
CA ALA A 366 6.21 -1.23 -8.01
C ALA A 366 5.82 0.07 -8.73
N THR A 367 5.50 0.01 -10.03
CA THR A 367 5.09 1.16 -10.86
C THR A 367 3.92 0.77 -11.77
N VAL A 368 4.17 0.50 -13.05
CA VAL A 368 3.14 0.29 -14.07
C VAL A 368 2.23 -0.92 -13.82
N ASP A 369 2.74 -2.01 -13.22
CA ASP A 369 1.91 -3.16 -12.88
C ASP A 369 1.05 -2.89 -11.65
N GLY A 370 1.53 -2.07 -10.71
CA GLY A 370 0.72 -1.59 -9.60
C GLY A 370 -0.43 -0.72 -10.07
N ALA A 371 -0.15 0.23 -10.98
CA ALA A 371 -1.19 1.04 -11.59
C ALA A 371 -2.21 0.16 -12.33
N ARG A 372 -1.76 -0.87 -13.07
CA ARG A 372 -2.66 -1.82 -13.75
C ARG A 372 -3.53 -2.61 -12.76
N ALA A 373 -2.96 -3.09 -11.66
CA ALA A 373 -3.70 -3.81 -10.64
C ALA A 373 -4.82 -2.97 -10.02
N PHE A 374 -4.63 -1.65 -9.93
CA PHE A 374 -5.62 -0.71 -9.39
C PHE A 374 -6.52 -0.08 -10.47
N GLY A 375 -6.38 -0.46 -11.74
CA GLY A 375 -7.13 0.14 -12.86
C GLY A 375 -6.75 1.59 -13.17
N LEU A 376 -5.54 2.01 -12.80
CA LEU A 376 -5.00 3.35 -12.95
C LEU A 376 -3.88 3.45 -14.02
N ASP A 377 -3.60 2.40 -14.79
CA ASP A 377 -2.51 2.39 -15.77
C ASP A 377 -2.72 3.33 -16.97
N GLY A 378 -3.95 3.82 -17.17
CA GLY A 378 -4.24 4.94 -18.08
C GLY A 378 -3.96 6.33 -17.49
N ILE A 379 -3.71 6.42 -16.18
CA ILE A 379 -3.64 7.67 -15.40
C ILE A 379 -2.23 7.88 -14.84
N ILE A 380 -1.63 6.85 -14.21
CA ILE A 380 -0.31 6.88 -13.56
C ILE A 380 0.49 5.60 -13.85
N GLY A 381 1.61 5.40 -13.15
CA GLY A 381 2.46 4.20 -13.22
C GLY A 381 3.53 4.24 -14.31
N SER A 382 3.47 5.21 -15.21
CA SER A 382 4.50 5.52 -16.19
C SER A 382 4.51 7.02 -16.50
N ILE A 383 5.66 7.53 -16.93
CA ILE A 383 5.85 8.92 -17.36
C ILE A 383 5.64 8.98 -18.87
N GLU A 384 4.39 9.18 -19.28
CA GLU A 384 3.98 9.28 -20.69
C GLU A 384 3.13 10.54 -20.91
N PRO A 385 3.25 11.22 -22.06
CA PRO A 385 2.40 12.36 -22.37
C PRO A 385 0.91 12.06 -22.19
N GLY A 386 0.20 12.97 -21.51
CA GLY A 386 -1.23 12.86 -21.20
C GLY A 386 -1.57 12.17 -19.88
N LYS A 387 -0.63 11.44 -19.25
CA LYS A 387 -0.79 10.87 -17.90
C LYS A 387 -0.59 11.94 -16.82
N GLN A 388 -1.08 11.66 -15.61
CA GLN A 388 -0.86 12.51 -14.45
C GLN A 388 0.61 12.48 -14.01
N ALA A 389 1.10 13.61 -13.53
CA ALA A 389 2.48 13.81 -13.13
C ALA A 389 2.75 13.31 -11.71
N ASP A 390 2.70 11.99 -11.54
CA ASP A 390 3.18 11.29 -10.35
C ASP A 390 4.64 10.86 -10.58
N ILE A 391 5.58 11.68 -10.11
CA ILE A 391 7.01 11.58 -10.46
C ILE A 391 7.87 11.65 -9.21
N VAL A 392 8.90 10.79 -9.16
CA VAL A 392 9.88 10.73 -8.09
C VAL A 392 11.28 10.95 -8.66
N LEU A 393 12.05 11.81 -8.01
CA LEU A 393 13.49 11.96 -8.25
C LEU A 393 14.25 11.23 -7.15
N VAL A 394 15.14 10.33 -7.54
CA VAL A 394 16.03 9.59 -6.61
C VAL A 394 17.45 10.15 -6.75
N ASP A 395 18.01 10.67 -5.66
CA ASP A 395 19.38 11.18 -5.59
C ASP A 395 20.40 10.04 -5.68
N MET A 396 21.02 9.89 -6.86
CA MET A 396 22.02 8.87 -7.09
C MET A 396 23.44 9.32 -6.76
N ASP A 397 23.66 10.56 -6.28
CA ASP A 397 24.99 11.06 -5.92
C ASP A 397 25.45 10.55 -4.54
N LYS A 398 25.34 9.23 -4.32
CA LYS A 398 25.63 8.54 -3.05
C LYS A 398 26.57 7.34 -3.26
N PRO A 399 27.44 7.01 -2.30
CA PRO A 399 28.42 5.94 -2.44
C PRO A 399 27.87 4.58 -2.90
N HIS A 400 26.68 4.18 -2.45
CA HIS A 400 26.08 2.88 -2.79
C HIS A 400 25.58 2.76 -4.24
N PHE A 401 25.46 3.88 -4.97
CA PHE A 401 25.11 3.87 -6.39
C PHE A 401 26.31 3.80 -7.33
N TYR A 402 27.51 4.18 -6.87
CA TYR A 402 28.67 4.31 -7.76
C TYR A 402 29.34 2.97 -8.07
N PRO A 403 29.86 2.80 -9.31
CA PRO A 403 29.80 3.74 -10.44
C PRO A 403 28.38 3.86 -11.04
N LEU A 404 28.04 5.05 -11.55
CA LEU A 404 26.74 5.36 -12.15
C LEU A 404 26.60 4.69 -13.53
N ASN A 405 26.00 3.50 -13.52
CA ASN A 405 25.61 2.70 -14.68
C ASN A 405 24.47 1.76 -14.26
N MET A 406 23.89 1.01 -15.21
CA MET A 406 22.86 0.00 -14.92
C MET A 406 21.74 0.53 -13.99
N PHE A 407 21.17 1.68 -14.34
CA PHE A 407 20.36 2.48 -13.42
C PHE A 407 19.17 1.74 -12.80
N VAL A 408 18.54 0.83 -13.55
CA VAL A 408 17.44 -0.01 -13.05
C VAL A 408 17.93 -0.98 -11.97
N ASP A 409 19.06 -1.65 -12.20
CA ASP A 409 19.72 -2.50 -11.20
C ASP A 409 20.11 -1.68 -9.96
N LYS A 410 20.61 -0.45 -10.16
CA LYS A 410 20.97 0.45 -9.07
C LYS A 410 19.78 0.78 -8.18
N LEU A 411 18.66 1.16 -8.79
CA LEU A 411 17.43 1.47 -8.07
C LEU A 411 16.90 0.26 -7.30
N THR A 412 16.82 -0.91 -7.94
CA THR A 412 16.20 -2.08 -7.34
C THR A 412 17.08 -2.84 -6.34
N TYR A 413 18.41 -2.74 -6.44
CA TYR A 413 19.32 -3.40 -5.51
C TYR A 413 19.81 -2.52 -4.37
N PHE A 414 19.99 -1.22 -4.61
CA PHE A 414 20.75 -0.36 -3.70
C PHE A 414 19.98 0.87 -3.22
N ALA A 415 18.97 1.34 -3.95
CA ALA A 415 18.18 2.46 -3.46
C ALA A 415 17.40 2.09 -2.19
N ASN A 416 17.11 3.12 -1.41
CA ASN A 416 16.20 3.06 -0.27
C ASN A 416 15.42 4.38 -0.20
N GLY A 417 14.39 4.42 0.63
CA GLY A 417 13.54 5.60 0.74
C GLY A 417 14.26 6.89 1.15
N CYS A 418 15.43 6.81 1.81
CA CYS A 418 16.21 8.00 2.13
C CYS A 418 16.94 8.63 0.93
N ASP A 419 17.02 7.92 -0.20
CA ASP A 419 17.59 8.44 -1.46
C ASP A 419 16.58 9.26 -2.27
N VAL A 420 15.29 9.20 -1.94
CA VAL A 420 14.27 10.02 -2.61
C VAL A 420 14.51 11.49 -2.31
N ASP A 421 14.53 12.35 -3.33
CA ASP A 421 14.87 13.76 -3.21
C ASP A 421 13.65 14.66 -3.42
N THR A 422 12.92 14.44 -4.50
CA THR A 422 11.76 15.26 -4.88
C THR A 422 10.61 14.33 -5.25
N VAL A 423 9.40 14.67 -4.82
CA VAL A 423 8.18 13.92 -5.13
C VAL A 423 7.12 14.90 -5.62
N ILE A 424 6.55 14.57 -6.76
CA ILE A 424 5.48 15.30 -7.42
C ILE A 424 4.30 14.33 -7.53
N VAL A 425 3.11 14.79 -7.15
CA VAL A 425 1.87 14.04 -7.29
C VAL A 425 0.86 14.98 -7.93
N ASP A 426 0.22 14.52 -9.00
CA ASP A 426 -0.78 15.33 -9.70
C ASP A 426 -0.23 16.71 -10.15
N GLY A 427 1.06 16.76 -10.54
CA GLY A 427 1.74 17.99 -10.94
C GLY A 427 2.25 18.88 -9.79
N GLU A 428 1.81 18.62 -8.55
CA GLU A 428 2.18 19.42 -7.38
C GLU A 428 3.47 18.90 -6.71
N ILE A 429 4.41 19.81 -6.41
CA ILE A 429 5.67 19.48 -5.75
C ILE A 429 5.44 19.32 -4.23
N LEU A 430 5.13 18.11 -3.79
CA LEU A 430 4.86 17.78 -2.38
C LEU A 430 6.13 17.71 -1.52
N MET A 431 7.26 17.29 -2.11
CA MET A 431 8.56 17.27 -1.44
C MET A 431 9.65 17.71 -2.42
N GLN A 432 10.60 18.54 -2.00
CA GLN A 432 11.76 18.91 -2.82
C GLN A 432 13.03 18.96 -1.98
N LYS A 433 14.10 18.30 -2.43
CA LYS A 433 15.37 18.17 -1.68
C LYS A 433 15.15 17.64 -0.25
N ARG A 434 14.26 16.65 -0.12
CA ARG A 434 13.80 16.04 1.15
C ARG A 434 13.07 16.97 2.13
N ILE A 435 12.70 18.17 1.69
CA ILE A 435 11.87 19.10 2.47
C ILE A 435 10.42 18.88 2.04
N VAL A 436 9.61 18.32 2.93
CA VAL A 436 8.16 18.16 2.72
C VAL A 436 7.50 19.54 2.76
N ARG A 437 6.55 19.78 1.84
CA ARG A 437 5.86 21.07 1.68
C ARG A 437 4.39 21.02 2.06
N SER A 438 3.79 19.83 2.06
CA SER A 438 2.36 19.64 2.31
C SER A 438 1.99 19.61 3.79
N VAL A 439 2.86 19.07 4.65
CA VAL A 439 2.60 18.90 6.10
C VAL A 439 3.82 19.26 6.96
N ASP A 440 3.59 19.58 8.24
CA ASP A 440 4.65 19.81 9.24
C ASP A 440 5.15 18.47 9.80
N GLU A 441 6.34 18.06 9.37
CA GLU A 441 6.95 16.80 9.79
C GLU A 441 7.12 16.66 11.30
N ARG A 442 7.46 17.76 12.01
CA ARG A 442 7.69 17.68 13.45
C ARG A 442 6.37 17.47 14.18
N LYS A 443 5.33 18.21 13.79
CA LYS A 443 3.99 18.05 14.32
C LYS A 443 3.48 16.62 14.14
N VAL A 444 3.62 16.04 12.95
CA VAL A 444 3.20 14.65 12.69
C VAL A 444 3.87 13.66 13.65
N LEU A 445 5.17 13.82 13.90
CA LEU A 445 5.91 12.95 14.82
C LEU A 445 5.50 13.14 16.28
N ASP A 446 5.23 14.39 16.69
CA ASP A 446 4.77 14.70 18.05
C ASP A 446 3.38 14.13 18.31
N ASP A 447 2.43 14.36 17.39
CA ASP A 447 1.06 13.84 17.50
C ASP A 447 1.04 12.31 17.52
N ALA A 448 1.88 11.67 16.69
CA ALA A 448 2.02 10.21 16.65
C ALA A 448 2.45 9.64 18.02
N GLN A 449 3.45 10.24 18.65
CA GLN A 449 3.92 9.81 19.97
C GLN A 449 2.84 10.03 21.03
N GLU A 450 2.22 11.21 21.06
CA GLU A 450 1.18 11.57 22.03
C GLU A 450 -0.04 10.63 21.92
N GLN A 451 -0.54 10.37 20.70
CA GLN A 451 -1.71 9.52 20.51
C GLN A 451 -1.44 8.06 20.81
N LEU A 452 -0.22 7.56 20.57
CA LEU A 452 0.17 6.22 21.00
C LEU A 452 0.11 6.10 22.53
N GLU A 453 0.72 7.04 23.26
CA GLU A 453 0.73 7.04 24.72
C GLU A 453 -0.68 7.07 25.31
N TYR A 454 -1.56 7.92 24.76
CA TYR A 454 -2.96 7.96 25.18
C TYR A 454 -3.71 6.66 24.88
N ALA A 455 -3.51 6.07 23.71
CA ALA A 455 -4.16 4.82 23.35
C ALA A 455 -3.71 3.68 24.27
N LEU A 456 -2.41 3.57 24.59
CA LEU A 456 -1.87 2.56 25.49
C LEU A 456 -2.43 2.69 26.91
N GLY A 457 -2.50 3.92 27.44
CA GLY A 457 -3.04 4.20 28.77
C GLY A 457 -4.49 3.77 28.96
N ARG A 458 -5.30 3.81 27.89
CA ARG A 458 -6.70 3.35 27.92
C ARG A 458 -6.87 1.84 28.00
N VAL A 459 -5.89 1.08 27.52
CA VAL A 459 -5.98 -0.39 27.42
C VAL A 459 -4.93 -1.13 28.25
N GLU A 460 -4.18 -0.43 29.10
CA GLU A 460 -3.19 -1.01 30.04
C GLU A 460 -2.15 -1.89 29.30
N LEU A 461 -1.60 -1.38 28.19
CA LEU A 461 -0.63 -2.08 27.34
C LEU A 461 0.79 -1.48 27.39
N GLU A 462 1.07 -0.57 28.31
CA GLU A 462 2.37 0.09 28.47
C GLU A 462 3.50 -0.90 28.80
N GLY A 463 3.18 -2.05 29.40
CA GLY A 463 4.16 -3.12 29.66
C GLY A 463 4.72 -3.80 28.40
N LEU A 464 4.15 -3.55 27.22
CA LEU A 464 4.57 -4.19 25.96
C LEU A 464 5.86 -3.62 25.35
N PHE A 465 6.50 -2.63 25.99
CA PHE A 465 7.82 -2.12 25.61
C PHE A 465 8.98 -2.98 26.11
N GLU A 466 8.71 -3.96 26.98
CA GLU A 466 9.77 -4.78 27.58
C GLU A 466 10.39 -5.76 26.58
N THR A 467 11.72 -5.92 26.67
CA THR A 467 12.46 -6.92 25.89
C THR A 467 12.44 -8.28 26.58
N SER A 468 12.48 -9.36 25.80
CA SER A 468 12.53 -10.73 26.37
C SER A 468 13.86 -11.04 27.06
N GLU A 469 13.88 -11.99 28.00
CA GLU A 469 15.11 -12.43 28.68
C GLU A 469 16.21 -12.94 27.72
N ASN A 470 15.85 -13.35 26.50
CA ASN A 470 16.76 -13.86 25.48
C ASN A 470 17.08 -12.83 24.39
N TYR A 471 16.81 -11.54 24.61
CA TYR A 471 16.98 -10.49 23.61
C TYR A 471 18.43 -10.35 23.10
N TRP A 472 19.42 -10.59 23.97
CA TRP A 472 20.84 -10.57 23.61
C TRP A 472 21.50 -11.95 23.77
N GLY A 473 22.44 -12.26 22.88
CA GLY A 473 23.34 -13.41 23.02
C GLY A 473 22.73 -14.78 22.68
N LYS A 474 21.46 -14.84 22.27
CA LYS A 474 20.80 -16.09 21.83
C LYS A 474 20.06 -15.88 20.51
N SER A 475 20.08 -16.89 19.65
CA SER A 475 19.47 -16.86 18.31
C SER A 475 18.06 -17.47 18.29
N HIS A 476 17.29 -17.32 19.36
CA HIS A 476 15.94 -17.92 19.52
C HIS A 476 15.90 -19.43 19.88
N TYR A 477 17.08 -20.03 20.12
CA TYR A 477 17.27 -21.38 20.70
C TYR A 477 18.31 -21.35 21.83
#